data_AF-A0A958D2F5-F1
#
_entry.id   AF-A0A958D2F5-F1
#
_cell.length_a   1.000
_cell.length_b   1.000
_cell.length_c   1.000
_cell.angle_alpha   90.00
_cell.angle_beta   90.00
_cell.angle_gamma   90.00
#
_symmetry.space_group_name_H-M   'P 1'
#
loop_
_entity.id
_entity.type
_entity.pdbx_description
1 polymer ?
#
loop_
_entity_poly.entity_id
_entity_poly.type
_entity_poly.pdbx_seq_one_letter_code
_entity_poly.pdbx_strand_id
1 'polypeptide(L)' 'IPTVVDVANVKSVILEIPDPQGPLGARGMAEMPFIPTAPAIVAAVHDATGVWFDEIPLTPERVWRGLRAAAR' A
#
# COMPACT_ATOMS: atom_id res chain seq x y z
N ILE A 1 13.37 -4.03 -8.59
CA ILE A 1 13.15 -4.06 -7.13
C ILE A 1 13.62 -2.71 -6.58
N PRO A 2 12.87 -2.09 -5.65
CA PRO A 2 13.28 -0.82 -5.03
C PRO A 2 14.69 -0.90 -4.43
N THR A 3 15.46 0.16 -4.57
CA THR A 3 16.74 0.39 -3.90
C THR A 3 16.53 1.09 -2.55
N VAL A 4 17.60 1.30 -1.78
CA VAL A 4 17.50 2.01 -0.48
C VAL A 4 16.97 3.43 -0.60
N VAL A 5 17.11 4.09 -1.76
CA VAL A 5 16.62 5.46 -1.97
C VAL A 5 15.14 5.52 -2.36
N ASP A 6 14.54 4.38 -2.73
CA ASP A 6 13.13 4.29 -3.14
C ASP A 6 12.18 4.00 -1.97
N VAL A 7 12.73 3.53 -0.84
CA VAL A 7 11.94 3.09 0.33
C VAL A 7 11.52 4.31 1.15
N ALA A 8 10.21 4.47 1.33
CA ALA A 8 9.64 5.49 2.20
C ALA A 8 9.93 5.20 3.69
N ASN A 9 9.82 6.22 4.54
CA ASN A 9 9.89 6.03 5.99
C ASN A 9 8.68 5.20 6.47
N VAL A 10 8.94 4.02 7.04
CA VAL A 10 7.90 3.10 7.54
C VAL A 10 7.78 3.23 9.05
N LYS A 11 6.60 3.66 9.52
CA LYS A 11 6.25 3.66 10.94
C LYS A 11 5.35 2.47 11.27
N SER A 12 5.88 1.49 11.98
CA SER A 12 5.11 0.34 12.45
C SER A 12 4.32 0.66 13.72
N VAL A 13 3.07 0.23 13.76
CA VAL A 13 2.22 0.26 14.96
C VAL A 13 1.90 -1.18 15.34
N ILE A 14 2.34 -1.61 16.52
CA ILE A 14 2.10 -2.97 17.02
C ILE A 14 0.82 -2.95 17.84
N LEU A 15 -0.13 -3.80 17.48
CA LEU A 15 -1.39 -3.96 18.19
C LEU A 15 -1.46 -5.36 18.80
N GLU A 16 -1.44 -5.40 20.13
CA GLU A 16 -1.50 -6.62 20.92
C GLU A 16 -2.95 -6.96 21.24
N ILE A 17 -3.61 -7.68 20.31
CA ILE A 17 -4.90 -8.33 20.56
C ILE A 17 -4.66 -9.84 20.55
N PRO A 18 -4.79 -10.52 21.70
CA PRO A 18 -4.52 -11.94 21.82
C PRO A 18 -5.42 -12.79 20.94
N ASP A 19 -4.85 -13.75 20.22
CA ASP A 19 -5.59 -14.81 19.55
C ASP A 19 -5.87 -15.96 20.52
N PRO A 20 -7.15 -16.33 20.77
CA PRO A 20 -7.47 -17.45 21.66
C PRO A 20 -6.91 -18.79 21.19
N GLN A 21 -6.56 -18.93 19.91
CA GLN A 21 -5.98 -20.15 19.32
C GLN A 21 -4.45 -20.08 19.18
N GLY A 22 -3.86 -18.90 19.39
CA GLY A 22 -2.42 -18.67 19.23
C GLY A 22 -1.62 -19.04 20.48
N PRO A 23 -0.40 -19.59 20.34
CA PRO A 23 0.49 -19.80 21.48
C PRO A 23 0.79 -18.44 22.12
N LEU A 24 0.53 -18.33 23.42
CA LEU A 24 0.69 -17.08 24.18
C LEU A 24 -0.11 -15.89 23.58
N GLY A 25 -1.17 -16.14 22.81
CA GLY A 25 -1.96 -15.10 22.14
C GLY A 25 -1.36 -14.55 20.84
N ALA A 26 -0.27 -15.13 20.33
CA ALA A 26 0.42 -14.64 19.13
C ALA A 26 -0.37 -14.90 17.83
N ARG A 27 -0.15 -14.04 16.82
CA ARG A 27 -0.69 -14.19 15.44
C ARG A 27 0.41 -14.09 14.40
N GLY A 28 0.18 -14.72 13.25
CA GLY A 28 1.03 -14.55 12.07
C GLY A 28 1.01 -13.10 11.60
N MET A 29 2.20 -12.53 11.33
CA MET A 29 2.34 -11.10 10.99
C MET A 29 3.20 -10.85 9.74
N ALA A 30 3.85 -11.87 9.17
CA ALA A 30 4.80 -11.67 8.06
C ALA A 30 4.15 -11.09 6.79
N GLU A 31 2.94 -11.55 6.45
CA GLU A 31 2.23 -11.14 5.22
C GLU A 31 1.33 -9.92 5.43
N MET A 32 0.88 -9.70 6.68
CA MET A 32 -0.06 -8.66 7.04
C MET A 32 0.35 -7.23 6.67
N PRO A 33 1.63 -6.79 6.75
CA PRO A 33 2.01 -5.48 6.27
C PRO A 33 2.12 -5.41 4.73
N PHE A 34 2.32 -6.54 4.04
CA PHE A 34 2.45 -6.56 2.59
C PHE A 34 1.10 -6.39 1.89
N ILE A 35 0.07 -7.11 2.35
CA ILE A 35 -1.29 -7.10 1.79
C ILE A 35 -1.86 -5.68 1.61
N PRO A 36 -1.85 -4.77 2.62
CA PRO A 36 -2.42 -3.44 2.49
C PRO A 36 -1.52 -2.45 1.74
N THR A 37 -0.26 -2.78 1.43
CA THR A 37 0.69 -1.81 0.85
C THR A 37 0.23 -1.31 -0.51
N ALA A 38 -0.13 -2.20 -1.44
CA ALA A 38 -0.59 -1.82 -2.77
C ALA A 38 -1.88 -0.96 -2.75
N PRO A 39 -2.97 -1.38 -2.07
CA PRO A 39 -4.19 -0.56 -2.03
C PRO A 39 -3.99 0.77 -1.28
N ALA A 40 -3.12 0.83 -0.25
CA ALA A 40 -2.81 2.09 0.43
C ALA A 40 -2.11 3.08 -0.51
N ILE A 41 -1.17 2.63 -1.33
CA ILE A 41 -0.50 3.47 -2.34
C ILE A 41 -1.51 3.96 -3.39
N VAL A 42 -2.39 3.08 -3.89
CA VAL A 42 -3.44 3.48 -4.85
C VAL A 42 -4.39 4.51 -4.25
N ALA A 43 -4.84 4.31 -3.00
CA ALA A 43 -5.69 5.26 -2.30
C ALA A 43 -4.99 6.62 -2.09
N ALA A 44 -3.70 6.63 -1.77
CA ALA A 44 -2.92 7.87 -1.63
C ALA A 44 -2.76 8.62 -2.96
N VAL A 45 -2.59 7.91 -4.08
CA VAL A 45 -2.55 8.55 -5.40
C VAL A 45 -3.93 9.11 -5.78
N HIS A 46 -5.01 8.41 -5.47
CA HIS A 46 -6.36 8.94 -5.64
C HIS A 46 -6.57 10.20 -4.79
N ASP A 47 -6.20 10.19 -3.51
CA ASP A 47 -6.30 11.36 -2.63
C ASP A 47 -5.55 12.58 -3.21
N ALA A 48 -4.36 12.36 -3.77
CA ALA A 48 -3.54 13.43 -4.36
C ALA A 48 -4.06 13.95 -5.72
N THR A 49 -4.82 13.16 -6.47
CA THR A 49 -5.13 13.45 -7.89
C THR A 49 -6.61 13.45 -8.25
N GLY A 50 -7.47 12.89 -7.41
CA GLY A 50 -8.88 12.61 -7.70
C GLY A 50 -9.12 11.45 -8.68
N VAL A 51 -8.08 10.73 -9.10
CA VAL A 51 -8.19 9.67 -10.12
C VAL A 51 -8.00 8.29 -9.49
N TRP A 52 -8.94 7.38 -9.74
CA TRP A 52 -8.79 5.98 -9.38
C TRP A 52 -7.99 5.21 -10.42
N PHE A 53 -7.10 4.34 -9.94
CA PHE A 53 -6.32 3.41 -10.75
C PHE A 53 -6.69 1.98 -10.33
N ASP A 54 -7.03 1.14 -11.31
CA ASP A 54 -7.43 -0.26 -11.13
C ASP A 54 -6.35 -1.26 -11.59
N GLU A 55 -5.20 -0.76 -12.05
CA GLU A 55 -4.10 -1.57 -12.58
C GLU A 55 -2.75 -1.20 -11.93
N ILE A 56 -2.11 -2.16 -11.27
CA ILE A 56 -0.76 -2.03 -10.69
C ILE A 56 0.31 -2.74 -11.55
N PRO A 57 1.59 -2.34 -11.51
CA PRO A 57 2.18 -1.25 -10.73
C PRO A 57 1.83 0.16 -11.24
N LEU A 58 1.78 1.15 -10.34
CA LEU A 58 1.61 2.56 -10.71
C LEU A 58 2.91 3.14 -11.28
N THR A 59 3.30 2.75 -12.49
CA THR A 59 4.46 3.33 -13.16
C THR A 59 4.19 4.79 -13.55
N PRO A 60 5.23 5.64 -13.67
CA PRO A 60 5.06 7.03 -14.09
C PRO A 60 4.23 7.18 -15.38
N GLU A 61 4.43 6.30 -16.37
CA GLU A 61 3.70 6.33 -17.64
C GLU A 61 2.22 5.99 -17.46
N ARG A 62 1.88 5.00 -16.63
CA ARG A 62 0.49 4.62 -16.36
C ARG A 62 -0.23 5.73 -15.58
N VAL A 63 0.43 6.30 -14.57
CA VAL A 63 -0.10 7.44 -13.82
C VAL A 63 -0.33 8.63 -14.74
N TRP A 64 0.65 8.99 -15.58
CA TRP A 64 0.52 10.08 -16.54
C TRP A 64 -0.64 9.87 -17.52
N ARG A 65 -0.80 8.66 -18.07
CA ARG A 65 -1.93 8.34 -18.97
C ARG A 65 -3.27 8.45 -18.24
N GLY A 66 -3.39 7.95 -17.01
CA GLY A 66 -4.61 8.04 -16.22
C GLY A 66 -5.01 9.49 -15.95
N LEU A 67 -4.05 10.33 -15.54
CA LEU A 67 -4.28 11.76 -15.34
C LEU A 67 -4.72 12.47 -16.62
N ARG A 68 -4.11 12.13 -17.76
CA ARG A 68 -4.48 12.70 -19.08
C ARG A 68 -5.86 12.26 -19.56
N ALA A 69 -6.29 11.05 -19.22
CA ALA A 69 -7.61 10.54 -19.56
C ALA A 69 -8.71 11.21 -18.72
N ALA A 70 -8.45 11.45 -17.43
CA ALA A 70 -9.40 12.08 -16.51
C ALA A 70 -9.57 13.60 -16.71
N ALA A 71 -8.61 14.28 -17.34
CA ALA A 71 -8.66 15.72 -17.61
C ALA A 71 -9.44 16.10 -18.88
N ARG A 72 -10.09 15.13 -19.54
CA ARG A 72 -10.95 15.33 -20.72
C ARG A 72 -12.41 15.27 -20.29
#